data_AF-A0AB34D4S1-F1
#
_entry.id   AF-A0AB34D4S1-F1
#
_cell.length_a   1.000
_cell.length_b   1.000
_cell.length_c   1.000
_cell.angle_alpha   90.00
_cell.angle_beta   90.00
_cell.angle_gamma   90.00
#
_symmetry.space_group_name_H-M   'P 1'
#
loop_
_entity.id
_entity.type
_entity.pdbx_description
1 polymer ?
#
loop_
_entity_poly.entity_id
_entity_poly.type
_entity_poly.pdbx_seq_one_letter_code
_entity_poly.pdbx_strand_id
1 'polypeptide(L)'
;MVSVTQRISKIKQPRGGYIKPKDFNVIKLNDDIMLYEEENIHSTLIGLVVDYLTRFIMGTSLKKAFRISFLGASRVNEDDYAEELLSGINGLDDSSIENACKLVGFDTAFRAGIATYKPVHNIQPDVSTISNIRNMVERSRSFNDNLGPIVKDGFTFEGGYTQLISSGDGDFLTETTLWDFKVSKKGPTNKHTLQLLIYYLMGVHSIHSEFKQIEKLGIFNPRLNKVYLLEINAISNEIINEVNTTVIGY
;
A
#
# COMPACT_ATOMS: atom_id res chain seq x y z
N MET A 1 -2.48 -4.54 22.45
CA MET A 1 -2.50 -3.56 21.34
C MET A 1 -2.39 -4.31 20.02
N VAL A 2 -2.90 -3.75 18.93
CA VAL A 2 -2.93 -4.41 17.61
C VAL A 2 -2.59 -3.41 16.50
N SER A 3 -2.33 -3.91 15.29
CA SER A 3 -2.21 -3.05 14.11
C SER A 3 -3.58 -2.47 13.70
N VAL A 4 -3.58 -1.40 12.91
CA VAL A 4 -4.80 -0.83 12.29
C VAL A 4 -5.59 -1.92 11.57
N THR A 5 -4.94 -2.74 10.74
CA THR A 5 -5.59 -3.83 10.00
C THR A 5 -6.24 -4.88 10.90
N GLN A 6 -5.58 -5.26 12.00
CA GLN A 6 -6.11 -6.17 13.01
C GLN A 6 -7.24 -5.53 13.84
N ARG A 7 -7.19 -4.22 14.09
CA ARG A 7 -8.28 -3.50 14.76
C ARG A 7 -9.54 -3.50 13.90
N ILE A 8 -9.40 -3.17 12.61
CA ILE A 8 -10.50 -3.17 11.64
C ILE A 8 -11.17 -4.54 11.55
N SER A 9 -10.41 -5.64 11.59
CA SER A 9 -10.99 -6.99 11.51
C SER A 9 -11.85 -7.36 12.73
N LYS A 10 -11.66 -6.68 13.87
CA LYS A 10 -12.40 -6.93 15.11
C LYS A 10 -13.61 -6.00 15.30
N ILE A 11 -13.76 -4.99 14.45
CA ILE A 11 -14.83 -3.99 14.57
C ILE A 11 -15.99 -4.36 13.66
N LYS A 12 -17.20 -4.32 14.23
CA LYS A 12 -18.43 -4.40 13.45
C LYS A 12 -18.78 -3.02 12.91
N GLN A 13 -18.57 -2.81 11.62
CA GLN A 13 -18.95 -1.56 10.96
C GLN A 13 -20.47 -1.45 10.77
N PRO A 14 -21.02 -0.22 10.69
CA PRO A 14 -22.42 0.00 10.31
C PRO A 14 -22.71 -0.55 8.90
N ARG A 15 -24.00 -0.65 8.55
CA ARG A 15 -24.40 -1.17 7.23
C ARG A 15 -23.84 -0.30 6.11
N GLY A 16 -22.94 -0.88 5.31
CA GLY A 16 -22.23 -0.19 4.23
C GLY A 16 -20.85 0.35 4.60
N GLY A 17 -20.46 0.30 5.88
CA GLY A 17 -19.22 0.88 6.39
C GLY A 17 -19.40 2.29 6.94
N TYR A 18 -18.42 2.74 7.72
CA TYR A 18 -18.35 4.13 8.19
C TYR A 18 -18.28 5.11 7.02
N ILE A 19 -17.51 4.76 5.99
CA ILE A 19 -17.50 5.42 4.69
C ILE A 19 -17.84 4.36 3.65
N LYS A 20 -18.87 4.58 2.82
CA LYS A 20 -19.24 3.59 1.80
C LYS A 20 -18.34 3.78 0.59
N PRO A 21 -17.81 2.71 -0.05
CA PRO A 21 -16.99 2.85 -1.25
C PRO A 21 -17.66 3.64 -2.38
N LYS A 22 -19.00 3.61 -2.45
CA LYS A 22 -19.79 4.37 -3.45
C LYS A 22 -19.85 5.87 -3.21
N ASP A 23 -19.43 6.34 -2.03
CA ASP A 23 -19.42 7.76 -1.68
C ASP A 23 -18.20 8.47 -2.31
N PHE A 24 -17.20 7.70 -2.77
CA PHE A 24 -16.05 8.23 -3.49
C PHE A 24 -16.41 8.60 -4.93
N ASN A 25 -15.90 9.75 -5.40
CA ASN A 25 -15.84 10.06 -6.81
C ASN A 25 -14.82 9.14 -7.50
N VAL A 26 -15.20 8.51 -8.60
CA VAL A 26 -14.37 7.51 -9.29
C VAL A 26 -13.91 8.07 -10.63
N ILE A 27 -12.60 8.24 -10.78
CA ILE A 27 -11.96 8.64 -12.02
C ILE A 27 -11.30 7.41 -12.62
N LYS A 28 -11.70 7.03 -13.83
CA LYS A 28 -11.03 5.99 -14.61
C LYS A 28 -9.93 6.65 -15.44
N LEU A 29 -8.70 6.27 -15.19
CA LEU A 29 -7.57 6.63 -16.04
C LEU A 29 -7.53 5.67 -17.22
N ASN A 30 -7.08 6.13 -18.38
CA ASN A 30 -6.94 5.30 -19.57
C ASN A 30 -5.52 5.39 -20.11
N ASP A 31 -4.93 4.24 -20.37
CA ASP A 31 -3.62 4.05 -21.00
C ASP A 31 -3.71 3.11 -22.20
N ASP A 32 -4.93 2.74 -22.62
CA ASP A 32 -5.22 1.80 -23.70
C ASP A 32 -4.56 0.41 -23.53
N ILE A 33 -4.11 0.09 -22.31
CA ILE A 33 -3.46 -1.18 -21.97
C ILE A 33 -4.44 -2.08 -21.22
N MET A 34 -4.66 -3.26 -21.78
CA MET A 34 -5.33 -4.35 -21.09
C MET A 34 -4.30 -5.26 -20.44
N LEU A 35 -4.39 -5.43 -19.12
CA LEU A 35 -3.55 -6.39 -18.39
C LEU A 35 -3.94 -7.83 -18.78
N TYR A 36 -2.97 -8.74 -18.80
CA TYR A 36 -3.22 -10.16 -18.96
C TYR A 36 -4.14 -10.69 -17.84
N GLU A 37 -5.00 -11.65 -18.16
CA GLU A 37 -6.02 -12.15 -17.22
C GLU A 37 -5.40 -12.96 -16.06
N GLU A 38 -4.39 -13.77 -16.39
CA GLU A 38 -3.74 -14.69 -15.47
C GLU A 38 -2.30 -14.27 -15.18
N GLU A 39 -1.91 -14.45 -13.92
CA GLU A 39 -0.55 -14.30 -13.42
C GLU A 39 -0.15 -15.58 -12.69
N ASN A 40 1.12 -15.96 -12.77
CA ASN A 40 1.60 -17.24 -12.23
C ASN A 40 2.20 -17.14 -10.82
N ILE A 41 2.15 -15.96 -10.18
CA ILE A 41 2.54 -15.77 -8.77
C ILE A 41 1.39 -15.22 -7.93
N HIS A 42 1.46 -15.41 -6.61
CA HIS A 42 0.39 -15.01 -5.70
C HIS A 42 0.15 -13.50 -5.71
N SER A 43 -1.12 -13.08 -5.68
CA SER A 43 -1.54 -11.67 -5.76
C SER A 43 -0.94 -10.77 -4.68
N THR A 44 -0.70 -11.30 -3.47
CA THR A 44 0.01 -10.59 -2.40
C THR A 44 1.44 -10.22 -2.80
N LEU A 45 2.18 -11.12 -3.47
CA LEU A 45 3.53 -10.82 -3.94
C LEU A 45 3.46 -9.73 -5.02
N ILE A 46 2.54 -9.85 -5.97
CA ILE A 46 2.34 -8.82 -7.01
C ILE A 46 2.07 -7.45 -6.37
N GLY A 47 1.22 -7.39 -5.35
CA GLY A 47 0.95 -6.15 -4.62
C GLY A 47 2.21 -5.52 -3.99
N LEU A 48 3.06 -6.34 -3.36
CA LEU A 48 4.32 -5.89 -2.77
C LEU A 48 5.33 -5.44 -3.82
N VAL A 49 5.50 -6.20 -4.91
CA VAL A 49 6.42 -5.82 -6.00
C VAL A 49 6.00 -4.48 -6.59
N VAL A 50 4.72 -4.30 -6.88
CA VAL A 50 4.20 -3.04 -7.43
C VAL A 50 4.40 -1.89 -6.45
N ASP A 51 4.15 -2.08 -5.15
CA ASP A 51 4.39 -1.04 -4.13
C ASP A 51 5.89 -0.65 -4.06
N TYR A 52 6.78 -1.64 -3.94
CA TYR A 52 8.22 -1.38 -3.73
C TYR A 52 8.88 -0.80 -4.98
N LEU A 53 8.53 -1.28 -6.18
CA LEU A 53 8.99 -0.69 -7.43
C LEU A 53 8.38 0.70 -7.67
N THR A 54 7.13 0.94 -7.27
CA THR A 54 6.54 2.29 -7.32
C THR A 54 7.36 3.25 -6.47
N ARG A 55 7.64 2.90 -5.21
CA ARG A 55 8.49 3.72 -4.33
C ARG A 55 9.86 3.97 -4.93
N PHE A 56 10.48 2.94 -5.51
CA PHE A 56 11.78 3.06 -6.17
C PHE A 56 11.77 4.06 -7.34
N ILE A 57 10.83 3.91 -8.26
CA ILE A 57 10.69 4.80 -9.42
C ILE A 57 10.37 6.24 -9.02
N MET A 58 9.75 6.42 -7.85
CA MET A 58 9.44 7.72 -7.27
C MET A 58 10.58 8.33 -6.44
N GLY A 59 11.76 7.69 -6.45
CA GLY A 59 13.00 8.25 -5.87
C GLY A 59 13.38 7.68 -4.50
N THR A 60 12.59 6.77 -3.92
CA THR A 60 13.02 6.06 -2.71
C THR A 60 14.12 5.05 -3.06
N SER A 61 15.24 5.04 -2.31
CA SER A 61 16.32 4.08 -2.56
C SER A 61 15.84 2.63 -2.47
N LEU A 62 16.38 1.73 -3.30
CA LEU A 62 16.05 0.30 -3.29
C LEU A 62 16.17 -0.33 -1.90
N LYS A 63 17.25 -0.07 -1.15
CA LYS A 63 17.43 -0.61 0.22
C LYS A 63 16.31 -0.18 1.17
N LYS A 64 15.79 1.04 1.03
CA LYS A 64 14.65 1.52 1.83
C LYS A 64 13.34 0.90 1.37
N ALA A 65 13.06 0.84 0.07
CA ALA A 65 11.85 0.24 -0.48
C ALA A 65 11.72 -1.25 -0.09
N PHE A 66 12.80 -2.01 -0.24
CA PHE A 66 12.85 -3.45 0.06
C PHE A 66 13.30 -3.77 1.49
N ARG A 67 13.27 -2.79 2.41
CA ARG A 67 13.75 -2.98 3.80
C ARG A 67 13.10 -4.17 4.48
N ILE A 68 11.79 -4.38 4.28
CA ILE A 68 11.07 -5.50 4.90
C ILE A 68 11.53 -6.85 4.34
N SER A 69 11.80 -6.91 3.05
CA SER A 69 12.37 -8.08 2.40
C SER A 69 13.74 -8.44 3.00
N PHE A 70 14.61 -7.45 3.24
CA PHE A 70 15.88 -7.67 3.94
C PHE A 70 15.70 -8.19 5.36
N LEU A 71 14.80 -7.58 6.15
CA LEU A 71 14.50 -8.10 7.49
C LEU A 71 13.95 -9.54 7.47
N GLY A 72 13.28 -9.92 6.38
CA GLY A 72 12.85 -11.29 6.13
C GLY A 72 13.99 -12.22 5.76
N ALA A 73 14.89 -11.80 4.88
CA ALA A 73 16.06 -12.55 4.44
C ALA A 73 16.98 -12.89 5.63
N SER A 74 17.23 -11.92 6.52
CA SER A 74 18.02 -12.16 7.74
C SER A 74 17.41 -13.21 8.66
N ARG A 75 16.08 -13.36 8.67
CA ARG A 75 15.40 -14.38 9.49
C ARG A 75 15.57 -15.80 8.94
N VAL A 76 15.92 -15.93 7.66
CA VAL A 76 16.14 -17.22 7.00
C VAL A 76 17.59 -17.44 6.60
N ASN A 77 18.49 -16.52 7.00
CA ASN A 77 19.93 -16.53 6.70
C ASN A 77 20.23 -16.51 5.19
N GLU A 78 19.48 -15.72 4.41
CA GLU A 78 19.69 -15.52 2.97
C GLU A 78 20.08 -14.07 2.63
N ASP A 79 20.78 -13.37 3.54
CA ASP A 79 21.18 -11.97 3.36
C ASP A 79 21.99 -11.73 2.07
N ASP A 80 22.96 -12.59 1.79
CA ASP A 80 23.82 -12.49 0.60
C ASP A 80 23.00 -12.60 -0.69
N TYR A 81 22.02 -13.52 -0.73
CA TYR A 81 21.15 -13.69 -1.88
C TYR A 81 20.17 -12.52 -2.05
N ALA A 82 19.69 -11.95 -0.94
CA ALA A 82 18.87 -10.74 -1.00
C ALA A 82 19.65 -9.52 -1.53
N GLU A 83 20.93 -9.36 -1.18
CA GLU A 83 21.79 -8.32 -1.76
C GLU A 83 22.08 -8.58 -3.25
N GLU A 84 22.30 -9.85 -3.65
CA GLU A 84 22.45 -10.22 -5.06
C GLU A 84 21.20 -9.83 -5.87
N LEU A 85 20.01 -10.25 -5.42
CA LEU A 85 18.74 -9.89 -6.05
C LEU A 85 18.57 -8.38 -6.15
N LEU A 86 18.86 -7.63 -5.06
CA LEU A 86 18.76 -6.18 -5.06
C LEU A 86 19.69 -5.54 -6.10
N SER A 87 20.93 -6.02 -6.21
CA SER A 87 21.92 -5.50 -7.16
C SER A 87 21.51 -5.68 -8.63
N GLY A 88 20.66 -6.68 -8.89
CA GLY A 88 20.08 -6.93 -10.20
C GLY A 88 18.84 -6.08 -10.53
N ILE A 89 18.39 -5.20 -9.63
CA ILE A 89 17.26 -4.29 -9.89
C ILE A 89 17.79 -2.93 -10.33
N ASN A 90 17.68 -2.64 -11.63
CA ASN A 90 18.20 -1.40 -12.24
C ASN A 90 17.10 -0.53 -12.87
N GLY A 91 15.87 -1.01 -12.89
CA GLY A 91 14.74 -0.32 -13.51
C GLY A 91 13.49 -1.20 -13.51
N LEU A 92 12.75 -1.14 -14.62
CA LEU A 92 11.54 -1.96 -14.84
C LEU A 92 11.71 -2.95 -15.99
N ASP A 93 12.95 -3.27 -16.40
CA ASP A 93 13.22 -4.36 -17.33
C ASP A 93 12.81 -5.73 -16.73
N ASP A 94 12.77 -6.77 -17.58
CA ASP A 94 12.28 -8.09 -17.17
C ASP A 94 13.09 -8.68 -16.02
N SER A 95 14.43 -8.56 -16.06
CA SER A 95 15.32 -9.08 -15.02
C SER A 95 15.15 -8.33 -13.69
N SER A 96 15.01 -7.00 -13.74
CA SER A 96 14.72 -6.18 -12.55
C SER A 96 13.41 -6.60 -11.88
N ILE A 97 12.34 -6.84 -12.66
CA ILE A 97 11.05 -7.26 -12.12
C ILE A 97 11.11 -8.70 -11.60
N GLU A 98 11.83 -9.61 -12.26
CA GLU A 98 12.04 -10.97 -11.76
C GLU A 98 12.74 -10.96 -10.39
N ASN A 99 13.82 -10.19 -10.26
CA ASN A 99 14.55 -10.03 -9.02
C ASN A 99 13.69 -9.42 -7.91
N ALA A 100 12.90 -8.40 -8.24
CA ALA A 100 11.94 -7.81 -7.30
C ALA A 100 10.88 -8.82 -6.83
N CYS A 101 10.35 -9.65 -7.74
CA CYS A 101 9.41 -10.73 -7.41
C CYS A 101 9.98 -11.73 -6.40
N LYS A 102 11.23 -12.15 -6.60
CA LYS A 102 11.94 -13.05 -5.69
C LYS A 102 12.20 -12.36 -4.34
N LEU A 103 12.72 -11.14 -4.38
CA LEU A 103 13.10 -10.40 -3.18
C LEU A 103 11.93 -10.18 -2.23
N VAL A 104 10.75 -9.77 -2.73
CA VAL A 104 9.56 -9.62 -1.86
C VAL A 104 9.06 -10.94 -1.27
N GLY A 105 9.51 -12.09 -1.78
CA GLY A 105 9.21 -13.40 -1.21
C GLY A 105 9.67 -13.53 0.26
N PHE A 106 10.71 -12.79 0.64
CA PHE A 106 11.22 -12.79 2.01
C PHE A 106 10.30 -12.08 3.01
N ASP A 107 9.43 -11.16 2.56
CA ASP A 107 8.54 -10.38 3.43
C ASP A 107 7.71 -11.27 4.37
N THR A 108 7.29 -12.44 3.91
CA THR A 108 6.46 -13.35 4.70
C THR A 108 7.20 -13.85 5.96
N ALA A 109 8.51 -14.07 5.88
CA ALA A 109 9.32 -14.49 7.02
C ALA A 109 9.36 -13.41 8.11
N PHE A 110 9.34 -12.13 7.71
CA PHE A 110 9.25 -11.00 8.63
C PHE A 110 7.83 -10.78 9.18
N ARG A 111 6.84 -10.72 8.28
CA ARG A 111 5.48 -10.28 8.60
C ARG A 111 4.61 -11.37 9.22
N ALA A 112 4.68 -12.59 8.70
CA ALA A 112 3.86 -13.72 9.13
C ALA A 112 4.67 -14.81 9.87
N GLY A 113 6.00 -14.71 9.84
CA GLY A 113 6.92 -15.59 10.55
C GLY A 113 7.51 -16.68 9.65
N ILE A 114 8.65 -17.22 10.09
CA ILE A 114 9.48 -18.18 9.33
C ILE A 114 8.68 -19.42 8.92
N ALA A 115 7.71 -19.87 9.73
CA ALA A 115 6.88 -21.04 9.41
C ALA A 115 6.04 -20.88 8.12
N THR A 116 5.81 -19.65 7.66
CA THR A 116 5.08 -19.35 6.41
C THR A 116 5.99 -19.18 5.20
N TYR A 117 7.31 -19.13 5.42
CA TYR A 117 8.29 -18.91 4.37
C TYR A 117 8.34 -20.09 3.40
N LYS A 118 8.47 -19.76 2.12
CA LYS A 118 8.80 -20.70 1.05
C LYS A 118 10.04 -20.16 0.34
N PRO A 119 10.98 -21.03 -0.07
CA PRO A 119 12.20 -20.59 -0.74
C PRO A 119 11.90 -19.66 -1.92
N VAL A 120 12.46 -18.44 -1.89
CA VAL A 120 12.19 -17.43 -2.93
C VAL A 120 12.74 -17.83 -4.30
N HIS A 121 13.72 -18.74 -4.33
CA HIS A 121 14.27 -19.37 -5.53
C HIS A 121 13.21 -20.02 -6.43
N ASN A 122 12.07 -20.42 -5.84
CA ASN A 122 10.95 -21.02 -6.58
C ASN A 122 10.00 -19.99 -7.19
N ILE A 123 10.20 -18.69 -6.92
CA ILE A 123 9.39 -17.61 -7.50
C ILE A 123 9.94 -17.32 -8.90
N GLN A 124 9.16 -17.70 -9.92
CA GLN A 124 9.52 -17.51 -11.32
C GLN A 124 8.33 -16.86 -12.06
N PRO A 125 8.24 -15.52 -12.07
CA PRO A 125 7.17 -14.82 -12.78
C PRO A 125 7.31 -15.05 -14.29
N ASP A 126 6.20 -15.31 -14.97
CA ASP A 126 6.16 -15.41 -16.43
C ASP A 126 6.07 -14.02 -17.10
N VAL A 127 6.18 -14.01 -18.43
CA VAL A 127 6.13 -12.78 -19.24
C VAL A 127 4.85 -11.98 -18.99
N SER A 128 3.71 -12.66 -18.85
CA SER A 128 2.41 -12.02 -18.56
C SER A 128 2.42 -11.30 -17.21
N THR A 129 2.94 -11.97 -16.19
CA THR A 129 3.06 -11.45 -14.83
C THR A 129 4.02 -10.26 -14.78
N ILE A 130 5.19 -10.38 -15.41
CA ILE A 130 6.19 -9.30 -15.50
C ILE A 130 5.61 -8.09 -16.21
N SER A 131 4.94 -8.30 -17.35
CA SER A 131 4.29 -7.22 -18.11
C SER A 131 3.19 -6.54 -17.30
N ASN A 132 2.36 -7.31 -16.58
CA ASN A 132 1.34 -6.73 -15.72
C ASN A 132 1.91 -5.88 -14.59
N ILE A 133 2.97 -6.35 -13.93
CA ILE A 133 3.68 -5.60 -12.88
C ILE A 133 4.22 -4.30 -13.46
N ARG A 134 4.95 -4.36 -14.59
CA ARG A 134 5.50 -3.18 -15.27
C ARG A 134 4.42 -2.13 -15.54
N ASN A 135 3.33 -2.55 -16.17
CA ASN A 135 2.23 -1.63 -16.51
C ASN A 135 1.58 -1.02 -15.27
N MET A 136 1.43 -1.78 -14.18
CA MET A 136 0.92 -1.23 -12.91
C MET A 136 1.88 -0.21 -12.28
N VAL A 137 3.20 -0.43 -12.35
CA VAL A 137 4.19 0.53 -11.85
C VAL A 137 4.22 1.80 -12.71
N GLU A 138 4.14 1.68 -14.04
CA GLU A 138 4.05 2.84 -14.93
C GLU A 138 2.75 3.64 -14.74
N ARG A 139 1.63 2.96 -14.43
CA ARG A 139 0.40 3.64 -14.01
C ARG A 139 0.59 4.42 -12.71
N SER A 140 1.35 3.92 -11.75
CA SER A 140 1.70 4.65 -10.53
C SER A 140 2.58 5.88 -10.81
N ARG A 141 3.52 5.78 -11.76
CA ARG A 141 4.31 6.92 -12.23
C ARG A 141 3.41 7.99 -12.85
N SER A 142 2.53 7.60 -13.77
CA SER A 142 1.56 8.51 -14.39
C SER A 142 0.61 9.13 -13.35
N PHE A 143 0.19 8.36 -12.34
CA PHE A 143 -0.56 8.89 -11.21
C PHE A 143 0.21 10.04 -10.52
N ASN A 144 1.50 9.86 -10.23
CA ASN A 144 2.30 10.90 -9.58
C ASN A 144 2.46 12.15 -10.45
N ASP A 145 2.57 11.99 -11.77
CA ASP A 145 2.68 13.11 -12.70
C ASP A 145 1.38 13.94 -12.77
N ASN A 146 0.21 13.31 -12.60
CA ASN A 146 -1.10 13.96 -12.76
C ASN A 146 -1.76 14.38 -11.44
N LEU A 147 -1.52 13.65 -10.35
CA LEU A 147 -2.17 13.83 -9.04
C LEU A 147 -1.19 14.05 -7.90
N GLY A 148 0.11 13.94 -8.17
CA GLY A 148 1.17 14.24 -7.23
C GLY A 148 1.55 15.73 -7.22
N PRO A 149 2.79 16.07 -6.83
CA PRO A 149 3.84 15.13 -6.42
C PRO A 149 3.54 14.47 -5.08
N ILE A 150 3.97 13.23 -4.91
CA ILE A 150 4.04 12.61 -3.58
C ILE A 150 5.09 13.35 -2.75
N VAL A 151 4.66 13.84 -1.59
CA VAL A 151 5.50 14.61 -0.64
C VAL A 151 6.04 13.73 0.49
N LYS A 152 5.40 12.58 0.74
CA LYS A 152 5.82 11.62 1.77
C LYS A 152 5.38 10.21 1.39
N ASP A 153 6.25 9.23 1.62
CA ASP A 153 5.94 7.81 1.47
C ASP A 153 6.28 7.04 2.76
N GLY A 154 5.57 5.93 3.01
CA GLY A 154 5.98 4.91 3.98
C GLY A 154 6.15 5.44 5.39
N PHE A 155 5.12 6.12 5.89
CA PHE A 155 5.14 6.76 7.20
C PHE A 155 4.28 5.99 8.22
N THR A 156 4.64 6.18 9.47
CA THR A 156 3.97 5.66 10.67
C THR A 156 3.24 6.80 11.38
N PHE A 157 2.50 6.51 12.45
CA PHE A 157 1.64 7.48 13.15
C PHE A 157 2.13 7.81 14.57
N GLU A 158 3.42 8.07 14.74
CA GLU A 158 4.01 8.44 16.04
C GLU A 158 3.24 9.60 16.70
N GLY A 159 2.90 9.46 17.97
CA GLY A 159 2.05 10.42 18.70
C GLY A 159 0.54 10.22 18.47
N GLY A 160 0.13 9.60 17.37
CA GLY A 160 -1.27 9.29 17.06
C GLY A 160 -1.73 7.89 17.52
N TYR A 161 -0.83 7.03 17.99
CA TYR A 161 -1.18 5.70 18.50
C TYR A 161 -1.93 5.76 19.84
N THR A 162 -2.70 4.70 20.14
CA THR A 162 -3.50 4.56 21.38
C THR A 162 -3.29 3.18 22.01
N GLN A 163 -3.95 2.91 23.14
CA GLN A 163 -3.97 1.57 23.75
C GLN A 163 -4.70 0.52 22.89
N LEU A 164 -5.53 0.94 21.93
CA LEU A 164 -6.24 0.04 21.03
C LEU A 164 -5.43 -0.24 19.77
N ILE A 165 -4.72 0.77 19.25
CA ILE A 165 -3.94 0.68 18.01
C ILE A 165 -2.50 1.16 18.26
N SER A 166 -1.53 0.26 18.08
CA SER A 166 -0.11 0.57 18.32
C SER A 166 0.77 0.52 17.08
N SER A 167 0.23 0.18 15.92
CA SER A 167 0.97 0.17 14.66
C SER A 167 0.07 0.38 13.46
N GLY A 168 0.61 1.04 12.44
CA GLY A 168 -0.03 1.26 11.15
C GLY A 168 0.99 1.84 10.18
N ASP A 169 0.87 1.45 8.92
CA ASP A 169 1.79 1.85 7.85
C ASP A 169 0.97 2.57 6.77
N GLY A 170 1.20 3.88 6.63
CA GLY A 170 0.60 4.71 5.59
C GLY A 170 1.39 4.63 4.29
N ASP A 171 0.69 4.60 3.16
CA ASP A 171 1.32 4.44 1.85
C ASP A 171 1.95 5.75 1.38
N PHE A 172 1.13 6.74 1.00
CA PHE A 172 1.59 7.98 0.38
C PHE A 172 0.80 9.22 0.82
N LEU A 173 1.46 10.37 0.85
CA LEU A 173 0.85 11.69 0.92
C LEU A 173 1.21 12.48 -0.32
N THR A 174 0.25 13.23 -0.83
CA THR A 174 0.47 14.42 -1.65
C THR A 174 0.20 15.65 -0.77
N GLU A 175 0.36 16.86 -1.31
CA GLU A 175 0.19 18.09 -0.52
C GLU A 175 -1.16 18.14 0.23
N THR A 176 -2.25 17.71 -0.43
CA THR A 176 -3.62 17.83 0.10
C THR A 176 -4.39 16.52 0.19
N THR A 177 -3.78 15.37 -0.15
CA THR A 177 -4.49 14.08 -0.17
C THR A 177 -3.66 12.97 0.47
N LEU A 178 -4.30 12.21 1.36
CA LEU A 178 -3.81 10.94 1.88
C LEU A 178 -4.18 9.83 0.90
N TRP A 179 -3.19 9.05 0.46
CA TRP A 179 -3.37 8.00 -0.54
C TRP A 179 -3.07 6.62 0.03
N ASP A 180 -3.95 5.67 -0.27
CA ASP A 180 -3.77 4.23 -0.04
C ASP A 180 -3.76 3.53 -1.41
N PHE A 181 -2.66 2.86 -1.72
CA PHE A 181 -2.50 2.14 -2.99
C PHE A 181 -3.02 0.72 -2.83
N LYS A 182 -3.85 0.27 -3.78
CA LYS A 182 -4.53 -1.01 -3.70
C LYS A 182 -4.45 -1.77 -5.01
N VAL A 183 -3.51 -2.72 -5.08
CA VAL A 183 -3.38 -3.64 -6.20
C VAL A 183 -4.39 -4.79 -6.05
N SER A 184 -5.57 -4.65 -6.66
CA SER A 184 -6.64 -5.66 -6.57
C SER A 184 -7.49 -5.70 -7.83
N LYS A 185 -7.94 -6.90 -8.22
CA LYS A 185 -8.92 -7.10 -9.32
C LYS A 185 -10.31 -6.52 -8.96
N LYS A 186 -10.56 -6.21 -7.68
CA LYS A 186 -11.82 -5.62 -7.19
C LYS A 186 -11.61 -4.19 -6.69
N GLY A 187 -12.66 -3.38 -6.77
CA GLY A 187 -12.66 -2.02 -6.21
C GLY A 187 -12.57 -2.00 -4.67
N PRO A 188 -12.44 -0.80 -4.08
CA PRO A 188 -12.34 -0.64 -2.63
C PRO A 188 -13.51 -1.24 -1.85
N THR A 189 -13.20 -1.73 -0.64
CA THR A 189 -14.19 -2.27 0.30
C THR A 189 -14.37 -1.32 1.48
N ASN A 190 -15.41 -1.55 2.29
CA ASN A 190 -15.58 -0.82 3.56
C ASN A 190 -14.42 -1.02 4.56
N LYS A 191 -13.64 -2.09 4.44
CA LYS A 191 -12.41 -2.25 5.24
C LYS A 191 -11.32 -1.28 4.77
N HIS A 192 -11.18 -1.07 3.47
CA HIS A 192 -10.20 -0.13 2.91
C HIS A 192 -10.58 1.32 3.23
N THR A 193 -11.86 1.69 3.10
CA THR A 193 -12.31 3.05 3.41
C THR A 193 -12.20 3.36 4.91
N LEU A 194 -12.48 2.40 5.80
CA LEU A 194 -12.22 2.56 7.23
C LEU A 194 -10.73 2.67 7.55
N GLN A 195 -9.88 1.87 6.90
CA GLN A 195 -8.42 1.99 7.06
C GLN A 195 -7.94 3.40 6.73
N LEU A 196 -8.39 3.94 5.59
CA LEU A 196 -8.00 5.27 5.14
C LEU A 196 -8.47 6.38 6.10
N LEU A 197 -9.70 6.26 6.64
CA LEU A 197 -10.20 7.19 7.66
C LEU A 197 -9.39 7.11 8.96
N ILE A 198 -9.06 5.90 9.42
CA ILE A 198 -8.23 5.72 10.63
C ILE A 198 -6.86 6.35 10.40
N TYR A 199 -6.23 6.13 9.24
CA TYR A 199 -4.94 6.72 8.91
C TYR A 199 -5.00 8.25 8.90
N TYR A 200 -6.04 8.85 8.32
CA TYR A 200 -6.21 10.30 8.37
C TYR A 200 -6.33 10.82 9.79
N LEU A 201 -7.23 10.25 10.60
CA LEU A 201 -7.46 10.69 11.97
C LEU A 201 -6.21 10.50 12.83
N MET A 202 -5.55 9.34 12.73
CA MET A 202 -4.29 9.12 13.43
C MET A 202 -3.18 10.05 12.98
N GLY A 203 -3.12 10.39 11.70
CA GLY A 203 -2.18 11.36 11.16
C GLY A 203 -2.40 12.77 11.73
N VAL A 204 -3.66 13.21 11.83
CA VAL A 204 -4.02 14.50 12.47
C VAL A 204 -3.58 14.56 13.93
N HIS A 205 -3.68 13.44 14.66
CA HIS A 205 -3.25 13.32 16.05
C HIS A 205 -1.75 12.98 16.21
N SER A 206 -1.03 12.77 15.12
CA SER A 206 0.39 12.40 15.13
C SER A 206 1.31 13.63 15.16
N ILE A 207 2.62 13.38 15.25
CA ILE A 207 3.65 14.42 15.10
C ILE A 207 3.75 14.98 13.66
N HIS A 208 3.07 14.36 12.70
CA HIS A 208 3.19 14.68 11.26
C HIS A 208 2.32 15.87 10.89
N SER A 209 2.92 17.06 10.88
CA SER A 209 2.24 18.32 10.55
C SER A 209 1.64 18.38 9.14
N GLU A 210 2.09 17.52 8.23
CA GLU A 210 1.58 17.39 6.85
C GLU A 210 0.08 17.08 6.84
N PHE A 211 -0.42 16.36 7.84
CA PHE A 211 -1.84 16.03 7.96
C PHE A 211 -2.77 17.24 8.16
N LYS A 212 -2.22 18.40 8.55
CA LYS A 212 -2.99 19.65 8.67
C LYS A 212 -3.47 20.19 7.32
N GLN A 213 -2.80 19.82 6.23
CA GLN A 213 -3.13 20.28 4.88
C GLN A 213 -3.97 19.26 4.10
N ILE A 214 -4.25 18.09 4.68
CA ILE A 214 -4.99 17.03 3.99
C ILE A 214 -6.48 17.37 3.95
N GLU A 215 -7.00 17.49 2.74
CA GLU A 215 -8.40 17.82 2.44
C GLU A 215 -9.17 16.61 1.90
N LYS A 216 -8.46 15.60 1.38
CA LYS A 216 -9.05 14.45 0.70
C LYS A 216 -8.48 13.12 1.18
N LEU A 217 -9.34 12.10 1.11
CA LEU A 217 -8.98 10.70 1.20
C LEU A 217 -8.97 10.09 -0.21
N GLY A 218 -7.86 9.49 -0.59
CA GLY A 218 -7.63 8.91 -1.91
C GLY A 218 -7.31 7.42 -1.85
N ILE A 219 -7.87 6.63 -2.77
CA ILE A 219 -7.41 5.28 -3.08
C ILE A 219 -7.01 5.24 -4.54
N PHE A 220 -5.81 4.75 -4.83
CA PHE A 220 -5.40 4.47 -6.20
C PHE A 220 -5.27 2.97 -6.41
N ASN A 221 -5.90 2.45 -7.48
CA ASN A 221 -5.79 1.06 -7.88
C ASN A 221 -5.14 0.99 -9.27
N PRO A 222 -3.82 0.71 -9.37
CA PRO A 222 -3.12 0.66 -10.66
C PRO A 222 -3.57 -0.53 -11.51
N ARG A 223 -4.11 -1.59 -10.90
CA ARG A 223 -4.63 -2.74 -11.67
C ARG A 223 -5.90 -2.38 -12.44
N LEU A 224 -6.82 -1.68 -11.79
CA LEU A 224 -8.06 -1.19 -12.41
C LEU A 224 -7.88 0.13 -13.16
N ASN A 225 -6.71 0.76 -13.01
CA ASN A 225 -6.41 2.12 -13.45
C ASN A 225 -7.48 3.13 -12.99
N LYS A 226 -7.80 3.09 -11.68
CA LYS A 226 -8.86 3.91 -11.09
C LYS A 226 -8.39 4.66 -9.86
N VAL A 227 -8.81 5.91 -9.79
CA VAL A 227 -8.64 6.81 -8.65
C VAL A 227 -10.01 6.99 -7.99
N TYR A 228 -10.03 6.84 -6.67
CA TYR A 228 -11.20 7.04 -5.83
C TYR A 228 -10.89 8.22 -4.90
N LEU A 229 -11.67 9.28 -4.95
CA LEU A 229 -11.48 10.47 -4.12
C LEU A 229 -12.71 10.79 -3.28
N LEU A 230 -12.49 11.16 -2.02
CA LEU A 230 -13.52 11.63 -1.09
C LEU A 230 -12.99 12.86 -0.35
N GLU A 231 -13.75 13.96 -0.42
CA GLU A 231 -13.48 15.15 0.38
C GLU A 231 -13.73 14.85 1.87
N ILE A 232 -12.81 15.24 2.75
CA ILE A 232 -12.95 15.01 4.20
C ILE A 232 -14.18 15.73 4.75
N ASN A 233 -14.48 16.92 4.24
CA ASN A 233 -15.65 17.70 4.66
C ASN A 233 -17.01 17.04 4.31
N ALA A 234 -17.01 16.03 3.45
CA ALA A 234 -18.20 15.24 3.13
C ALA A 234 -18.48 14.14 4.19
N ILE A 235 -17.52 13.88 5.08
CA ILE A 235 -17.66 12.91 6.16
C ILE A 235 -18.32 13.61 7.36
N SER A 236 -19.40 13.03 7.88
CA SER A 236 -20.12 13.65 8.99
C SER A 236 -19.28 13.67 10.29
N ASN A 237 -19.44 14.73 11.08
CA ASN A 237 -18.80 14.82 12.40
C ASN A 237 -19.19 13.66 13.33
N GLU A 238 -20.38 13.09 13.16
CA GLU A 238 -20.81 11.90 13.90
C GLU A 238 -19.90 10.70 13.58
N ILE A 239 -19.63 10.42 12.30
CA ILE A 239 -18.71 9.36 11.88
C ILE A 239 -17.30 9.63 12.40
N ILE A 240 -16.80 10.87 12.27
CA ILE A 240 -15.47 11.25 12.77
C ILE A 240 -15.36 11.00 14.27
N ASN A 241 -16.35 11.44 15.05
CA ASN A 241 -16.38 11.28 16.50
C ASN A 241 -16.47 9.81 16.92
N GLU A 242 -17.32 9.02 16.25
CA GLU A 242 -17.47 7.60 16.56
C GLU A 242 -16.18 6.83 16.25
N VAL A 243 -15.53 7.11 15.12
CA VAL A 243 -14.26 6.45 14.76
C VAL A 243 -13.14 6.88 15.72
N ASN A 244 -13.03 8.16 16.07
CA ASN A 244 -12.04 8.62 17.05
C ASN A 244 -12.20 7.92 18.41
N THR A 245 -13.41 7.86 18.95
CA THR A 245 -13.67 7.35 20.30
C THR A 245 -13.79 5.83 20.38
N THR A 246 -14.57 5.22 19.48
CA THR A 246 -14.94 3.80 19.58
C THR A 246 -13.97 2.90 18.81
N VAL A 247 -13.45 3.38 17.68
CA VAL A 247 -12.54 2.59 16.83
C VAL A 247 -11.09 2.79 17.26
N ILE A 248 -10.63 4.04 17.34
CA ILE A 248 -9.24 4.41 17.62
C ILE A 248 -8.98 4.50 19.13
N GLY A 249 -9.89 5.10 19.89
CA GLY A 249 -9.79 5.22 21.36
C GLY A 249 -9.06 6.48 21.84
N TYR A 250 -9.31 7.62 21.18
CA TYR A 250 -8.96 8.95 21.71
C TYR A 250 -9.93 9.42 22.79
#